data_AF-A0A3N2G1R9-F1
#
_entry.id   AF-A0A3N2G1R9-F1
#
_cell.length_a   1.000
_cell.length_b   1.000
_cell.length_c   1.000
_cell.angle_alpha   90.00
_cell.angle_beta   90.00
_cell.angle_gamma   90.00
#
_symmetry.space_group_name_H-M   'P 1'
#
loop_
_entity.id
_entity.type
_entity.pdbx_description
1 polymer ?
#
loop_
_entity_poly.entity_id
_entity_poly.type
_entity_poly.pdbx_seq_one_letter_code
_entity_poly.pdbx_strand_id
1 'polypeptide(L)'
;MSELVPAYSIAKLFTAVAVLADPVIGLDDAIGTHARVPEALGHLRIGDLLRHRSGLGDYFGWADYREAVAAREPAWPDDLVLERAAAQGVGDPGTFGYSNIGYLMLRHALEQRHGVRLTDLLVDRVLGPLGVSSVRPLDRTDDWAHVRASVVPDVASYDPRWVYPGTFAAEPDEIATAVAALLGGALGAAIPDILRRSSLRLEVPGHPFATPGYGYGVMTDGMPPGVLGHGGGGPGFTLFVLARADGSAAHIEVVADEVDDRPLVAACLRSLGC
;
A
#
# COMPACT_ATOMS: atom_id res chain seq x y z
N MET A 1 24.15 -7.51 9.33
CA MET A 1 23.97 -6.50 8.26
C MET A 1 22.48 -6.36 8.08
N SER A 2 21.96 -5.14 8.06
CA SER A 2 20.51 -4.94 7.92
C SER A 2 20.03 -5.40 6.54
N GLU A 3 18.91 -6.12 6.46
CA GLU A 3 18.36 -6.72 5.24
C GLU A 3 17.11 -5.96 4.78
N LEU A 4 17.32 -4.79 4.16
CA LEU A 4 16.19 -4.00 3.68
C LEU A 4 15.57 -4.64 2.43
N VAL A 5 14.25 -4.65 2.42
CA VAL A 5 13.41 -5.14 1.32
C VAL A 5 12.40 -4.05 0.91
N PRO A 6 11.92 -4.03 -0.35
CA PRO A 6 10.89 -3.08 -0.75
C PRO A 6 9.56 -3.43 -0.07
N ALA A 7 8.90 -2.43 0.53
CA ALA A 7 7.57 -2.62 1.13
C ALA A 7 6.47 -2.81 0.08
N TYR A 8 6.66 -2.26 -1.13
CA TYR A 8 5.67 -2.25 -2.21
C TYR A 8 4.28 -1.86 -1.71
N SER A 9 3.25 -2.63 -2.07
CA SER A 9 1.86 -2.35 -1.69
C SER A 9 1.59 -2.39 -0.18
N ILE A 10 2.50 -2.90 0.66
CA ILE A 10 2.38 -2.75 2.12
C ILE A 10 2.42 -1.26 2.51
N ALA A 11 3.12 -0.41 1.75
CA ALA A 11 3.15 1.04 1.96
C ALA A 11 1.76 1.69 1.91
N LYS A 12 0.77 1.06 1.26
CA LYS A 12 -0.62 1.54 1.23
C LYS A 12 -1.27 1.54 2.61
N LEU A 13 -0.94 0.56 3.46
CA LEU A 13 -1.41 0.50 4.84
C LEU A 13 -0.97 1.76 5.59
N PHE A 14 0.31 2.11 5.51
CA PHE A 14 0.85 3.28 6.19
C PHE A 14 0.38 4.60 5.57
N THR A 15 0.18 4.64 4.25
CA THR A 15 -0.45 5.77 3.55
C THR A 15 -1.89 5.98 4.03
N ALA A 16 -2.66 4.90 4.16
CA ALA A 16 -4.02 4.96 4.67
C ALA A 16 -4.06 5.48 6.12
N VAL A 17 -3.13 5.04 6.97
CA VAL A 17 -2.98 5.56 8.34
C VAL A 17 -2.64 7.05 8.34
N ALA A 18 -1.73 7.50 7.47
CA ALA A 18 -1.40 8.92 7.35
C ALA A 18 -2.62 9.77 6.94
N VAL A 19 -3.44 9.28 6.00
CA VAL A 19 -4.71 9.93 5.62
C VAL A 19 -5.68 9.97 6.80
N LEU A 20 -5.89 8.85 7.49
CA LEU A 20 -6.82 8.75 8.63
C LEU A 20 -6.40 9.60 9.84
N ALA A 21 -5.10 9.80 10.04
CA ALA A 21 -4.55 10.61 11.11
C ALA A 21 -4.48 12.11 10.77
N ASP A 22 -4.70 12.49 9.50
CA ASP A 22 -4.64 13.88 9.09
C ASP A 22 -5.90 14.64 9.58
N PRO A 23 -5.74 15.77 10.30
CA PRO A 23 -6.87 16.49 10.89
C PRO A 23 -7.77 17.23 9.88
N VAL A 24 -7.38 17.33 8.60
CA VAL A 24 -8.14 18.07 7.58
C VAL A 24 -8.64 17.16 6.46
N ILE A 25 -7.97 16.04 6.21
CA ILE A 25 -8.40 15.11 5.16
C ILE A 25 -9.56 14.25 5.69
N GLY A 26 -10.78 14.58 5.28
CA GLY A 26 -11.98 13.82 5.61
C GLY A 26 -12.21 12.64 4.67
N LEU A 27 -12.76 11.54 5.19
CA LEU A 27 -13.13 10.36 4.38
C LEU A 27 -14.22 10.64 3.34
N ASP A 28 -15.08 11.63 3.61
CA ASP A 28 -16.16 12.04 2.73
C ASP A 28 -15.75 13.11 1.71
N ASP A 29 -14.53 13.64 1.85
CA ASP A 29 -14.03 14.69 0.97
C ASP A 29 -13.78 14.15 -0.44
N ALA A 30 -13.99 15.04 -1.41
CA ALA A 30 -13.62 14.81 -2.79
C ALA A 30 -12.11 15.00 -2.96
N ILE A 31 -11.41 14.09 -3.62
CA ILE A 31 -9.94 14.11 -3.72
C ILE A 31 -9.40 15.41 -4.33
N GLY A 32 -10.15 16.05 -5.23
CA GLY A 32 -9.81 17.33 -5.84
C GLY A 32 -9.75 18.51 -4.87
N THR A 33 -10.26 18.38 -3.64
CA THR A 33 -10.08 19.41 -2.60
C THR A 33 -8.70 19.35 -1.94
N HIS A 34 -8.02 18.22 -2.02
CA HIS A 34 -6.74 17.96 -1.34
C HIS A 34 -5.57 17.76 -2.29
N ALA A 35 -5.83 17.36 -3.54
CA ALA A 35 -4.80 17.12 -4.55
C ALA A 35 -5.18 17.73 -5.88
N ARG A 36 -4.19 18.28 -6.59
CA ARG A 36 -4.30 18.55 -8.02
C ARG A 36 -4.43 17.24 -8.79
N VAL A 37 -5.61 17.00 -9.34
CA VAL A 37 -5.93 15.86 -10.20
C VAL A 37 -6.76 16.35 -11.40
N PRO A 38 -6.85 15.58 -12.50
CA PRO A 38 -7.78 15.90 -13.58
C PRO A 38 -9.22 16.09 -13.06
N GLU A 39 -9.95 17.07 -13.60
CA GLU A 39 -11.30 17.44 -13.16
C GLU A 39 -12.24 16.24 -13.10
N ALA A 40 -12.17 15.35 -14.09
CA ALA A 40 -12.97 14.14 -14.18
C ALA A 40 -12.75 13.16 -13.00
N LEU A 41 -11.61 13.25 -12.29
CA LEU A 41 -11.30 12.42 -11.12
C LEU A 41 -11.50 13.16 -9.79
N GLY A 42 -11.62 14.49 -9.82
CA GLY A 42 -11.64 15.33 -8.62
C GLY A 42 -12.79 15.02 -7.66
N HIS A 43 -13.90 14.49 -8.16
CA HIS A 43 -15.11 14.16 -7.38
C HIS A 43 -14.99 12.86 -6.56
N LEU A 44 -13.96 12.05 -6.78
CA LEU A 44 -13.83 10.75 -6.12
C LEU A 44 -13.58 10.90 -4.62
N ARG A 45 -14.34 10.15 -3.81
CA ARG A 45 -14.27 10.24 -2.35
C ARG A 45 -13.06 9.52 -1.78
N ILE A 46 -12.40 10.14 -0.80
CA ILE A 46 -11.20 9.59 -0.17
C ILE A 46 -11.44 8.21 0.45
N GLY A 47 -12.55 8.02 1.16
CA GLY A 47 -12.91 6.72 1.74
C GLY A 47 -13.12 5.62 0.70
N ASP A 48 -13.50 5.97 -0.53
CA ASP A 48 -13.63 4.99 -1.62
C ASP A 48 -12.29 4.72 -2.30
N LEU A 49 -11.38 5.69 -2.38
CA LEU A 49 -10.00 5.46 -2.82
C LEU A 49 -9.27 4.50 -1.87
N LEU A 50 -9.35 4.74 -0.56
CA LEU A 50 -8.70 3.92 0.47
C LEU A 50 -9.16 2.45 0.47
N ARG A 51 -10.42 2.19 0.08
CA ARG A 51 -11.04 0.85 0.03
C ARG A 51 -11.03 0.22 -1.37
N HIS A 52 -10.43 0.88 -2.36
CA HIS A 52 -10.50 0.45 -3.76
C HIS A 52 -11.94 0.29 -4.26
N ARG A 53 -12.82 1.25 -3.95
CA ARG A 53 -14.25 1.26 -4.34
C ARG A 53 -14.64 2.47 -5.17
N SER A 54 -13.66 3.19 -5.70
CA SER A 54 -13.91 4.39 -6.50
C SER A 54 -14.39 4.10 -7.92
N GLY A 55 -14.30 2.86 -8.40
CA GLY A 55 -14.59 2.50 -9.80
C GLY A 55 -13.41 2.72 -10.75
N LEU A 56 -12.23 3.11 -10.24
CA LEU A 56 -11.03 3.27 -11.04
C LEU A 56 -10.52 1.93 -11.57
N GLY A 57 -10.09 1.91 -12.83
CA GLY A 57 -9.21 0.87 -13.34
C GLY A 57 -7.80 0.97 -12.75
N ASP A 58 -6.89 0.12 -13.23
CA ASP A 58 -5.49 0.13 -12.82
C ASP A 58 -4.53 0.08 -14.01
N TYR A 59 -3.37 0.73 -13.87
CA TYR A 59 -2.40 0.89 -14.97
C TYR A 59 -1.70 -0.42 -15.35
N PHE A 60 -1.68 -1.42 -14.46
CA PHE A 60 -1.17 -2.76 -14.78
C PHE A 60 -1.91 -3.43 -15.95
N GLY A 61 -3.16 -3.02 -16.21
CA GLY A 61 -3.95 -3.47 -17.36
C GLY A 61 -3.49 -2.90 -18.70
N TRP A 62 -2.73 -1.80 -18.72
CA TRP A 62 -2.31 -1.12 -19.95
C TRP A 62 -1.15 -1.85 -20.62
N ALA A 63 -1.28 -2.12 -21.92
CA ALA A 63 -0.29 -2.90 -22.66
C ALA A 63 1.06 -2.15 -22.80
N ASP A 64 1.00 -0.87 -23.14
CA ASP A 64 2.17 -0.01 -23.29
C ASP A 64 2.89 0.25 -21.96
N TYR A 65 2.17 0.26 -20.83
CA TYR A 65 2.78 0.27 -19.51
C TYR A 65 3.65 -0.99 -19.30
N ARG A 66 3.11 -2.17 -19.60
CA ARG A 66 3.85 -3.44 -19.44
C ARG A 66 5.06 -3.51 -20.37
N GLU A 67 4.91 -3.02 -21.61
CA GLU A 67 6.01 -2.92 -22.57
C GLU A 67 7.11 -1.98 -22.08
N ALA A 68 6.77 -0.78 -21.60
CA ALA A 68 7.73 0.18 -21.08
C ALA A 68 8.48 -0.34 -19.84
N VAL A 69 7.77 -0.99 -18.91
CA VAL A 69 8.38 -1.63 -17.74
C VAL A 69 9.31 -2.77 -18.14
N ALA A 70 8.89 -3.64 -19.07
CA ALA A 70 9.72 -4.74 -19.56
C ALA A 70 10.97 -4.24 -20.29
N ALA A 71 10.85 -3.11 -21.01
CA ALA A 71 11.95 -2.44 -21.69
C ALA A 71 12.86 -1.62 -20.75
N ARG A 72 12.57 -1.59 -19.44
CA ARG A 72 13.31 -0.80 -18.42
C ARG A 72 13.35 0.69 -18.74
N GLU A 73 12.28 1.20 -19.31
CA GLU A 73 12.13 2.64 -19.54
C GLU A 73 11.96 3.39 -18.21
N PRO A 74 12.34 4.68 -18.16
CA PRO A 74 12.00 5.54 -17.04
C PRO A 74 10.48 5.57 -16.81
N ALA A 75 10.08 5.63 -15.54
CA ALA A 75 8.67 5.71 -15.20
C ALA A 75 8.03 6.95 -15.81
N TRP A 76 6.79 6.79 -16.28
CA TRP A 76 6.02 7.94 -16.77
C TRP A 76 5.72 8.92 -15.63
N PRO A 77 5.61 10.23 -15.93
CA PRO A 77 5.17 11.21 -14.94
C PRO A 77 3.77 10.87 -14.41
N ASP A 78 3.53 11.14 -13.12
CA ASP A 78 2.25 10.92 -12.47
C ASP A 78 1.08 11.56 -13.23
N ASP A 79 1.26 12.80 -13.70
CA ASP A 79 0.23 13.54 -14.44
C ASP A 79 -0.24 12.79 -15.70
N LEU A 80 0.68 12.13 -16.41
CA LEU A 80 0.32 11.32 -17.58
C LEU A 80 -0.56 10.12 -17.19
N VAL A 81 -0.24 9.47 -16.07
CA VAL A 81 -1.03 8.33 -15.57
C VAL A 81 -2.43 8.79 -15.13
N LEU A 82 -2.52 9.92 -14.43
CA LEU A 82 -3.80 10.49 -14.01
C LEU A 82 -4.65 10.95 -15.20
N GLU A 83 -4.05 11.61 -16.19
CA GLU A 83 -4.74 12.03 -17.43
C GLU A 83 -5.28 10.82 -18.21
N ARG A 84 -4.49 9.76 -18.34
CA ARG A 84 -4.93 8.52 -18.99
C ARG A 84 -6.06 7.84 -18.21
N ALA A 85 -5.97 7.79 -16.89
CA ALA A 85 -7.03 7.26 -16.04
C ALA A 85 -8.34 8.06 -16.20
N ALA A 86 -8.23 9.39 -16.26
CA ALA A 86 -9.37 10.28 -16.52
C ALA A 86 -9.98 10.03 -17.90
N ALA A 87 -9.16 9.85 -18.94
CA ALA A 87 -9.62 9.56 -20.29
C ALA A 87 -10.27 8.18 -20.44
N GLN A 88 -9.80 7.17 -19.68
CA GLN A 88 -10.42 5.85 -19.62
C GLN A 88 -11.81 5.88 -18.97
N GLY A 89 -12.04 6.86 -18.09
CA GLY A 89 -13.28 6.99 -17.31
C GLY A 89 -13.28 6.13 -16.05
N VAL A 90 -14.23 6.45 -15.17
CA VAL A 90 -14.44 5.77 -13.89
C VAL A 90 -15.71 4.93 -13.99
N GLY A 91 -15.64 3.67 -13.56
CA GLY A 91 -16.80 2.79 -13.45
C GLY A 91 -17.68 3.12 -12.25
N ASP A 92 -18.62 2.23 -11.95
CA ASP A 92 -19.54 2.43 -10.83
C ASP A 92 -18.81 2.36 -9.48
N PRO A 93 -18.97 3.37 -8.61
CA PRO A 93 -18.41 3.31 -7.27
C PRO A 93 -19.13 2.26 -6.43
N GLY A 94 -18.45 1.75 -5.43
CA GLY A 94 -19.02 0.87 -4.42
C GLY A 94 -18.72 -0.63 -4.61
N THR A 95 -18.22 -1.02 -5.77
CA THR A 95 -17.67 -2.38 -5.98
C THR A 95 -16.17 -2.35 -5.76
N PHE A 96 -15.62 -3.38 -5.12
CA PHE A 96 -14.17 -3.50 -4.95
C PHE A 96 -13.49 -3.71 -6.31
N GLY A 97 -12.51 -2.88 -6.62
CA GLY A 97 -11.65 -2.96 -7.78
C GLY A 97 -10.28 -2.36 -7.43
N TYR A 98 -9.29 -3.22 -7.20
CA TYR A 98 -7.96 -2.80 -6.79
C TYR A 98 -7.38 -1.80 -7.81
N SER A 99 -6.94 -0.65 -7.32
CA SER A 99 -6.42 0.42 -8.16
C SER A 99 -5.30 1.16 -7.44
N ASN A 100 -4.11 1.09 -8.03
CA ASN A 100 -2.96 1.84 -7.55
C ASN A 100 -3.11 3.35 -7.84
N ILE A 101 -3.87 3.71 -8.87
CA ILE A 101 -4.16 5.11 -9.24
C ILE A 101 -4.88 5.83 -8.09
N GLY A 102 -5.78 5.14 -7.39
CA GLY A 102 -6.43 5.71 -6.21
C GLY A 102 -5.43 6.12 -5.12
N TYR A 103 -4.44 5.26 -4.86
CA TYR A 103 -3.39 5.55 -3.88
C TYR A 103 -2.34 6.56 -4.38
N LEU A 104 -2.10 6.65 -5.68
CA LEU A 104 -1.32 7.75 -6.27
C LEU A 104 -1.95 9.11 -5.93
N MET A 105 -3.27 9.24 -6.05
CA MET A 105 -3.94 10.49 -5.69
C MET A 105 -3.91 10.76 -4.18
N LEU A 106 -4.01 9.73 -3.33
CA LEU A 106 -3.86 9.88 -1.88
C LEU A 106 -2.43 10.30 -1.49
N ARG A 107 -1.41 9.77 -2.18
CA ARG A 107 -0.03 10.26 -2.07
C ARG A 107 0.04 11.73 -2.41
N HIS A 108 -0.48 12.15 -3.57
CA HIS A 108 -0.50 13.56 -3.97
C HIS A 108 -1.19 14.46 -2.94
N ALA A 109 -2.32 14.02 -2.38
CA ALA A 109 -3.04 14.77 -1.34
C ALA A 109 -2.17 15.01 -0.10
N LEU A 110 -1.45 13.97 0.36
CA LEU A 110 -0.53 14.09 1.48
C LEU A 110 0.68 14.97 1.15
N GLU A 111 1.33 14.75 0.00
CA GLU A 111 2.55 15.49 -0.37
C GLU A 111 2.27 16.97 -0.62
N GLN A 112 1.19 17.32 -1.33
CA GLN A 112 0.82 18.72 -1.59
C GLN A 112 0.42 19.45 -0.32
N ARG A 113 -0.26 18.76 0.59
CA ARG A 113 -0.68 19.32 1.88
C ARG A 113 0.48 19.60 2.82
N HIS A 114 1.43 18.67 2.90
CA HIS A 114 2.54 18.74 3.86
C HIS A 114 3.81 19.34 3.27
N GLY A 115 3.90 19.51 1.95
CA GLY A 115 5.06 20.08 1.26
C GLY A 115 6.32 19.22 1.34
N VAL A 116 6.17 17.93 1.60
CA VAL A 116 7.26 16.94 1.73
C VAL A 116 6.90 15.68 0.94
N ARG A 117 7.91 14.85 0.64
CA ARG A 117 7.69 13.57 -0.03
C ARG A 117 6.99 12.58 0.89
N LEU A 118 6.28 11.62 0.31
CA LEU A 118 5.53 10.60 1.05
C LEU A 118 6.41 9.84 2.04
N THR A 119 7.60 9.37 1.64
CA THR A 119 8.48 8.60 2.52
C THR A 119 8.89 9.42 3.75
N ASP A 120 9.22 10.70 3.56
CA ASP A 120 9.61 11.60 4.65
C ASP A 120 8.42 11.84 5.61
N LEU A 121 7.22 12.03 5.07
CA LEU A 121 5.99 12.16 5.86
C LEU A 121 5.67 10.88 6.64
N LEU A 122 5.77 9.71 6.01
CA LEU A 122 5.51 8.42 6.65
C LEU A 122 6.52 8.17 7.77
N VAL A 123 7.82 8.49 7.57
CA VAL A 123 8.83 8.39 8.63
C VAL A 123 8.46 9.27 9.83
N ASP A 124 8.13 10.55 9.59
CA ASP A 124 7.85 11.50 10.67
C ASP A 124 6.55 11.17 11.44
N ARG A 125 5.49 10.81 10.72
CA ARG A 125 4.13 10.74 11.29
C ARG A 125 3.63 9.34 11.60
N VAL A 126 4.20 8.31 10.97
CA VAL A 126 3.66 6.95 11.03
C VAL A 126 4.73 5.93 11.41
N LEU A 127 5.68 5.66 10.51
CA LEU A 127 6.68 4.61 10.64
C LEU A 127 7.66 4.85 11.79
N GLY A 128 8.17 6.07 11.96
CA GLY A 128 9.08 6.42 13.06
C GLY A 128 8.43 6.27 14.44
N PRO A 129 7.24 6.85 14.68
CA PRO A 129 6.49 6.62 15.92
C PRO A 129 6.11 5.15 16.17
N LEU A 130 5.99 4.34 15.12
CA LEU A 130 5.77 2.89 15.21
C LEU A 130 7.07 2.08 15.38
N GLY A 131 8.24 2.72 15.44
CA GLY A 131 9.53 2.10 15.72
C GLY A 131 10.29 1.60 14.50
N VAL A 132 9.90 1.96 13.27
CA VAL A 132 10.63 1.60 12.05
C VAL A 132 11.75 2.61 11.81
N SER A 133 12.97 2.23 12.16
CA SER A 133 14.17 3.07 12.06
C SER A 133 14.96 2.85 10.77
N SER A 134 14.71 1.73 10.11
CA SER A 134 15.44 1.27 8.92
C SER A 134 14.97 1.89 7.60
N VAL A 135 13.90 2.70 7.62
CA VAL A 135 13.27 3.23 6.40
C VAL A 135 14.28 3.95 5.51
N ARG A 136 14.29 3.58 4.23
CA ARG A 136 15.02 4.28 3.17
C ARG A 136 14.08 4.60 2.00
N PRO A 137 14.25 5.75 1.34
CA PRO A 137 13.56 6.02 0.08
C PRO A 137 13.79 4.90 -0.94
N LEU A 138 12.79 4.69 -1.78
CA LEU A 138 12.86 3.83 -2.95
C LEU A 138 12.05 4.52 -4.05
N ASP A 139 12.55 5.67 -4.51
CA ASP A 139 11.94 6.56 -5.49
C ASP A 139 12.90 6.94 -6.64
N ARG A 140 14.09 6.33 -6.68
CA ARG A 140 15.07 6.41 -7.76
C ARG A 140 15.77 5.06 -7.96
N THR A 141 16.25 4.80 -9.18
CA THR A 141 16.99 3.57 -9.50
C THR A 141 18.20 3.34 -8.58
N ASP A 142 18.91 4.39 -8.19
CA ASP A 142 20.08 4.29 -7.30
C ASP A 142 19.71 3.81 -5.88
N ASP A 143 18.46 3.98 -5.46
CA ASP A 143 17.99 3.58 -4.13
C ASP A 143 17.97 2.06 -3.95
N TRP A 144 18.01 1.28 -5.05
CA TRP A 144 18.20 -0.18 -4.98
C TRP A 144 19.50 -0.57 -4.28
N ALA A 145 20.47 0.33 -4.16
CA ALA A 145 21.67 0.12 -3.35
C ALA A 145 21.38 -0.05 -1.84
N HIS A 146 20.23 0.39 -1.36
CA HIS A 146 19.77 0.18 0.02
C HIS A 146 19.16 -1.20 0.24
N VAL A 147 18.58 -1.77 -0.82
CA VAL A 147 17.89 -3.06 -0.79
C VAL A 147 18.90 -4.19 -1.00
N ARG A 148 18.58 -5.40 -0.53
CA ARG A 148 19.33 -6.61 -0.87
C ARG A 148 19.14 -7.03 -2.35
N ALA A 149 19.22 -6.08 -3.28
CA ALA A 149 19.04 -6.25 -4.72
C ALA A 149 20.01 -7.27 -5.33
N SER A 150 21.14 -7.55 -4.68
CA SER A 150 22.11 -8.57 -5.12
C SER A 150 21.55 -9.99 -5.11
N VAL A 151 20.43 -10.25 -4.43
CA VAL A 151 19.76 -11.56 -4.41
C VAL A 151 18.84 -11.73 -5.64
N VAL A 152 18.44 -10.65 -6.31
CA VAL A 152 17.56 -10.70 -7.48
C VAL A 152 18.23 -10.03 -8.69
N PRO A 153 18.67 -10.82 -9.68
CA PRO A 153 19.22 -10.26 -10.92
C PRO A 153 18.29 -9.21 -11.54
N ASP A 154 18.89 -8.15 -12.08
CA ASP A 154 18.21 -7.08 -12.83
C ASP A 154 17.21 -6.20 -12.07
N VAL A 155 16.88 -6.45 -10.79
CA VAL A 155 15.97 -5.58 -10.04
C VAL A 155 16.52 -4.15 -9.90
N ALA A 156 17.84 -4.01 -9.81
CA ALA A 156 18.52 -2.72 -9.69
C ALA A 156 18.35 -1.79 -10.90
N SER A 157 17.89 -2.28 -12.06
CA SER A 157 17.59 -1.45 -13.24
C SER A 157 16.12 -1.03 -13.33
N TYR A 158 15.25 -1.54 -12.45
CA TYR A 158 13.85 -1.13 -12.41
C TYR A 158 13.75 0.28 -11.81
N ASP A 159 13.03 1.17 -12.49
CA ASP A 159 12.71 2.50 -11.94
C ASP A 159 11.57 2.37 -10.91
N PRO A 160 11.82 2.53 -9.60
CA PRO A 160 10.80 2.31 -8.58
C PRO A 160 9.65 3.32 -8.65
N ARG A 161 9.78 4.39 -9.43
CA ARG A 161 8.69 5.36 -9.66
C ARG A 161 7.52 4.77 -10.45
N TRP A 162 7.68 3.61 -11.08
CA TRP A 162 6.57 2.82 -11.62
C TRP A 162 5.60 2.32 -10.53
N VAL A 163 6.03 2.31 -9.26
CA VAL A 163 5.17 2.10 -8.09
C VAL A 163 4.50 3.43 -7.71
N TYR A 164 3.51 3.84 -8.51
CA TYR A 164 2.84 5.15 -8.38
C TYR A 164 2.23 5.47 -7.00
N PRO A 165 1.70 4.50 -6.21
CA PRO A 165 1.33 4.76 -4.82
C PRO A 165 2.46 5.28 -3.93
N GLY A 166 3.72 5.07 -4.34
CA GLY A 166 4.91 5.23 -3.51
C GLY A 166 5.25 3.95 -2.75
N THR A 167 6.53 3.80 -2.42
CA THR A 167 7.09 2.71 -1.62
C THR A 167 8.35 3.18 -0.89
N PHE A 168 8.87 2.34 -0.02
CA PHE A 168 10.14 2.53 0.68
C PHE A 168 10.81 1.16 0.89
N ALA A 169 12.07 1.16 1.29
CA ALA A 169 12.76 -0.04 1.77
C ALA A 169 12.85 -0.01 3.29
N ALA A 170 12.66 -1.15 3.96
CA ALA A 170 12.81 -1.29 5.40
C ALA A 170 13.11 -2.75 5.78
N GLU A 171 13.51 -2.97 7.03
CA GLU A 171 13.62 -4.31 7.61
C GLU A 171 12.24 -4.97 7.74
N PRO A 172 12.08 -6.23 7.30
CA PRO A 172 10.81 -6.94 7.41
C PRO A 172 10.25 -6.96 8.85
N ASP A 173 11.07 -7.30 9.83
CA ASP A 173 10.64 -7.45 11.23
C ASP A 173 10.21 -6.12 11.86
N GLU A 174 10.82 -5.00 11.44
CA GLU A 174 10.36 -3.66 11.85
C GLU A 174 8.99 -3.35 11.22
N ILE A 175 8.75 -3.71 9.95
CA ILE A 175 7.42 -3.57 9.32
C ILE A 175 6.37 -4.36 10.09
N ALA A 176 6.64 -5.63 10.41
CA ALA A 176 5.70 -6.47 11.16
C ALA A 176 5.41 -5.87 12.55
N THR A 177 6.46 -5.47 13.27
CA THR A 177 6.34 -4.83 14.59
C THR A 177 5.52 -3.54 14.51
N ALA A 178 5.70 -2.74 13.46
CA ALA A 178 4.93 -1.51 13.26
C ALA A 178 3.44 -1.77 13.01
N VAL A 179 3.08 -2.82 12.26
CA VAL A 179 1.67 -3.20 12.08
C VAL A 179 1.06 -3.66 13.41
N ALA A 180 1.77 -4.46 14.22
CA ALA A 180 1.31 -4.83 15.56
C ALA A 180 1.14 -3.60 16.48
N ALA A 181 2.14 -2.73 16.55
CA ALA A 181 2.11 -1.52 17.37
C ALA A 181 0.99 -0.57 16.95
N LEU A 182 0.76 -0.43 15.64
CA LEU A 182 -0.37 0.33 15.08
C LEU A 182 -1.68 -0.21 15.64
N LEU A 183 -1.94 -1.52 15.49
CA LEU A 183 -3.18 -2.16 15.95
C LEU A 183 -3.32 -2.17 17.48
N GLY A 184 -2.20 -2.14 18.20
CA GLY A 184 -2.12 -1.92 19.65
C GLY A 184 -2.41 -0.47 20.09
N GLY A 185 -2.55 0.47 19.14
CA GLY A 185 -2.95 1.84 19.40
C GLY A 185 -1.80 2.82 19.62
N ALA A 186 -0.58 2.51 19.16
CA ALA A 186 0.59 3.39 19.30
C ALA A 186 0.40 4.78 18.64
N LEU A 187 -0.48 4.89 17.65
CA LEU A 187 -0.88 6.17 17.00
C LEU A 187 -2.25 6.68 17.48
N GLY A 188 -2.75 6.17 18.61
CA GLY A 188 -4.05 6.51 19.15
C GLY A 188 -5.09 5.40 18.95
N ALA A 189 -5.93 5.19 19.96
CA ALA A 189 -6.88 4.07 20.01
C ALA A 189 -7.98 4.12 18.93
N ALA A 190 -8.24 5.29 18.32
CA ALA A 190 -9.25 5.43 17.27
C ALA A 190 -8.85 4.76 15.94
N ILE A 191 -7.56 4.75 15.60
CA ILE A 191 -7.09 4.24 14.30
C ILE A 191 -7.32 2.73 14.15
N PRO A 192 -6.90 1.86 15.09
CA PRO A 192 -7.18 0.42 15.01
C PRO A 192 -8.67 0.11 14.89
N ASP A 193 -9.45 0.89 15.63
CA ASP A 193 -10.89 0.82 15.69
C ASP A 193 -11.56 1.13 14.35
N ILE A 194 -11.08 2.17 13.66
CA ILE A 194 -11.49 2.51 12.29
C ILE A 194 -11.09 1.39 11.33
N LEU A 195 -9.84 0.92 11.38
CA LEU A 195 -9.33 -0.14 10.49
C LEU A 195 -10.17 -1.42 10.60
N ARG A 196 -10.43 -1.90 11.82
CA ARG A 196 -11.24 -3.10 12.08
C ARG A 196 -12.68 -2.98 11.59
N ARG A 197 -13.28 -1.78 11.69
CA ARG A 197 -14.68 -1.53 11.28
C ARG A 197 -14.85 -1.18 9.81
N SER A 198 -13.76 -0.84 9.12
CA SER A 198 -13.79 -0.41 7.71
C SER A 198 -13.90 -1.55 6.71
N SER A 199 -13.64 -2.79 7.15
CA SER A 199 -13.53 -3.93 6.24
C SER A 199 -14.85 -4.29 5.57
N LEU A 200 -14.76 -4.66 4.30
CA LEU A 200 -15.86 -5.19 3.50
C LEU A 200 -15.46 -6.57 3.01
N ARG A 201 -16.39 -7.52 3.13
CA ARG A 201 -16.19 -8.88 2.65
C ARG A 201 -16.00 -8.88 1.13
N LEU A 202 -15.01 -9.65 0.68
CA LEU A 202 -14.72 -9.91 -0.72
C LEU A 202 -15.02 -11.37 -1.06
N GLU A 203 -15.38 -11.61 -2.32
CA GLU A 203 -15.52 -12.96 -2.88
C GLU A 203 -14.24 -13.34 -3.62
N VAL A 204 -13.34 -14.03 -2.93
CA VAL A 204 -12.05 -14.47 -3.50
C VAL A 204 -11.91 -15.99 -3.30
N PRO A 205 -12.40 -16.81 -4.25
CA PRO A 205 -12.34 -18.26 -4.12
C PRO A 205 -10.92 -18.82 -3.94
N GLY A 206 -10.76 -19.71 -2.97
CA GLY A 206 -9.49 -20.35 -2.66
C GLY A 206 -8.46 -19.41 -2.02
N HIS A 207 -8.88 -18.23 -1.54
CA HIS A 207 -8.02 -17.37 -0.73
C HIS A 207 -7.79 -18.03 0.66
N PRO A 208 -6.58 -17.92 1.25
CA PRO A 208 -6.30 -18.51 2.56
C PRO A 208 -7.12 -17.96 3.73
N PHE A 209 -7.55 -16.69 3.67
CA PHE A 209 -8.54 -16.15 4.61
C PHE A 209 -9.89 -16.85 4.43
N ALA A 210 -10.50 -17.24 5.55
CA ALA A 210 -11.81 -17.89 5.55
C ALA A 210 -12.91 -16.92 5.09
N THR A 211 -12.81 -15.65 5.49
CA THR A 211 -13.69 -14.57 5.02
C THR A 211 -12.81 -13.39 4.60
N PRO A 212 -12.27 -13.41 3.37
CA PRO A 212 -11.42 -12.34 2.86
C PRO A 212 -12.17 -11.01 2.88
N GLY A 213 -11.48 -9.94 3.26
CA GLY A 213 -12.02 -8.59 3.24
C GLY A 213 -10.95 -7.54 2.95
N TYR A 214 -11.40 -6.34 2.61
CA TYR A 214 -10.54 -5.18 2.43
C TYR A 214 -11.16 -3.93 3.08
N GLY A 215 -10.35 -3.20 3.85
CA GLY A 215 -10.71 -1.97 4.55
C GLY A 215 -9.90 -0.77 4.05
N TYR A 216 -9.63 0.20 4.93
CA TYR A 216 -8.75 1.33 4.60
C TYR A 216 -7.28 0.89 4.55
N GLY A 217 -6.81 0.47 3.38
CA GLY A 217 -5.42 0.07 3.16
C GLY A 217 -5.01 -1.24 3.83
N VAL A 218 -5.98 -2.06 4.24
CA VAL A 218 -5.75 -3.32 4.95
C VAL A 218 -6.55 -4.45 4.34
N MET A 219 -5.88 -5.57 4.09
CA MET A 219 -6.49 -6.87 3.86
C MET A 219 -6.84 -7.50 5.21
N THR A 220 -7.99 -8.16 5.31
CA THR A 220 -8.48 -8.70 6.58
C THR A 220 -9.08 -10.09 6.43
N ASP A 221 -9.13 -10.83 7.53
CA ASP A 221 -9.94 -12.05 7.65
C ASP A 221 -11.05 -11.86 8.69
N GLY A 222 -12.30 -12.18 8.32
CA GLY A 222 -13.45 -12.16 9.22
C GLY A 222 -14.15 -10.79 9.33
N MET A 223 -15.33 -10.80 9.96
CA MET A 223 -16.15 -9.61 10.25
C MET A 223 -16.82 -9.76 11.63
N PRO A 224 -16.25 -9.20 12.72
CA PRO A 224 -15.06 -8.36 12.78
C PRO A 224 -13.77 -9.13 12.47
N PRO A 225 -12.69 -8.46 12.05
CA PRO A 225 -11.49 -9.15 11.63
C PRO A 225 -10.66 -9.66 12.81
N GLY A 226 -10.11 -10.87 12.68
CA GLY A 226 -9.18 -11.47 13.64
C GLY A 226 -7.71 -11.10 13.35
N VAL A 227 -7.39 -10.88 12.07
CA VAL A 227 -6.08 -10.41 11.60
C VAL A 227 -6.26 -9.33 10.55
N LEU A 228 -5.28 -8.42 10.48
CA LEU A 228 -5.18 -7.35 9.48
C LEU A 228 -3.76 -7.28 8.97
N GLY A 229 -3.60 -6.88 7.72
CA GLY A 229 -2.27 -6.68 7.13
C GLY A 229 -2.38 -6.29 5.67
N HIS A 230 -1.35 -6.61 4.88
CA HIS A 230 -1.35 -6.30 3.45
C HIS A 230 -0.26 -7.10 2.72
N GLY A 231 -0.49 -7.40 1.45
CA GLY A 231 0.53 -7.93 0.54
C GLY A 231 1.40 -6.83 -0.08
N GLY A 232 2.65 -7.16 -0.38
CA GLY A 232 3.56 -6.36 -1.18
C GLY A 232 4.04 -7.20 -2.35
N GLY A 233 3.91 -6.71 -3.58
CA GLY A 233 4.34 -7.45 -4.76
C GLY A 233 4.85 -6.48 -5.81
N GLY A 234 5.97 -6.83 -6.42
CA GLY A 234 6.61 -6.05 -7.47
C GLY A 234 7.91 -6.72 -7.89
N PRO A 235 8.70 -6.06 -8.76
CA PRO A 235 9.92 -6.63 -9.31
C PRO A 235 10.80 -7.31 -8.26
N GLY A 236 11.00 -8.61 -8.43
CA GLY A 236 11.90 -9.41 -7.60
C GLY A 236 11.46 -9.74 -6.18
N PHE A 237 10.33 -9.25 -5.68
CA PHE A 237 9.89 -9.56 -4.32
C PHE A 237 8.38 -9.72 -4.19
N THR A 238 7.97 -10.78 -3.52
CA THR A 238 6.62 -10.95 -2.95
C THR A 238 6.74 -10.98 -1.43
N LEU A 239 5.91 -10.19 -0.76
CA LEU A 239 5.85 -10.03 0.69
C LEU A 239 4.41 -10.12 1.17
N PHE A 240 4.22 -10.56 2.40
CA PHE A 240 2.93 -10.44 3.06
C PHE A 240 3.12 -10.23 4.54
N VAL A 241 2.49 -9.20 5.10
CA VAL A 241 2.50 -8.95 6.55
C VAL A 241 1.11 -9.15 7.12
N LEU A 242 1.02 -9.78 8.29
CA LEU A 242 -0.18 -9.87 9.10
C LEU A 242 0.11 -9.53 10.55
N ALA A 243 -0.87 -8.96 11.21
CA ALA A 243 -0.92 -8.80 12.65
C ALA A 243 -2.28 -9.22 13.19
N ARG A 244 -2.29 -9.74 14.43
CA ARG A 244 -3.53 -9.96 15.17
C ARG A 244 -4.24 -8.64 15.37
N ALA A 245 -5.57 -8.68 15.30
CA ALA A 245 -6.39 -7.47 15.36
C ALA A 245 -6.19 -6.68 16.66
N ASP A 246 -5.81 -7.34 17.76
CA ASP A 246 -5.50 -6.72 19.06
C ASP A 246 -4.06 -6.19 19.18
N GLY A 247 -3.22 -6.37 18.15
CA GLY A 247 -1.82 -5.96 18.14
C GLY A 247 -0.88 -6.87 18.94
N SER A 248 -1.36 -8.02 19.44
CA SER A 248 -0.56 -8.90 20.32
C SER A 248 0.59 -9.62 19.61
N ALA A 249 0.50 -9.80 18.29
CA ALA A 249 1.52 -10.44 17.48
C ALA A 249 1.43 -10.00 16.01
N ALA A 250 2.56 -10.02 15.32
CA ALA A 250 2.65 -9.85 13.87
C ALA A 250 3.72 -10.77 13.28
N HIS A 251 3.58 -11.05 11.98
CA HIS A 251 4.51 -11.83 11.20
C HIS A 251 4.56 -11.28 9.78
N ILE A 252 5.74 -11.37 9.15
CA ILE A 252 5.94 -11.04 7.74
C ILE A 252 6.66 -12.18 7.04
N GLU A 253 6.18 -12.51 5.85
CA GLU A 253 6.84 -13.42 4.93
C GLU A 253 7.44 -12.62 3.78
N VAL A 254 8.65 -12.99 3.36
CA VAL A 254 9.37 -12.36 2.25
C VAL A 254 9.96 -13.44 1.37
N VAL A 255 9.68 -13.34 0.07
CA VAL A 255 10.28 -14.17 -0.97
C VAL A 255 10.96 -13.24 -1.98
N ALA A 256 12.25 -13.47 -2.24
CA ALA A 256 13.02 -12.75 -3.26
C ALA A 256 12.76 -13.33 -4.66
N ASP A 257 11.49 -13.38 -5.04
CA ASP A 257 10.99 -13.80 -6.35
C ASP A 257 9.55 -13.27 -6.55
N GLU A 258 9.08 -13.23 -7.79
CA GLU A 258 7.71 -12.82 -8.13
C GLU A 258 6.78 -14.04 -8.14
N VAL A 259 6.22 -14.35 -6.98
CA VAL A 259 5.38 -15.54 -6.75
C VAL A 259 3.94 -15.18 -6.37
N ASP A 260 3.03 -16.16 -6.49
CA ASP A 260 1.69 -16.10 -5.87
C ASP A 260 1.82 -15.83 -4.36
N ASP A 261 1.00 -14.92 -3.83
CA ASP A 261 1.07 -14.49 -2.44
C ASP A 261 0.30 -15.42 -1.48
N ARG A 262 -0.60 -16.28 -1.99
CA ARG A 262 -1.39 -17.21 -1.17
C ARG A 262 -0.55 -18.09 -0.24
N PRO A 263 0.59 -18.68 -0.67
CA PRO A 263 1.45 -19.44 0.24
C PRO A 263 2.02 -18.60 1.39
N LEU A 264 2.34 -17.32 1.13
CA LEU A 264 2.85 -16.38 2.14
C LEU A 264 1.73 -16.01 3.13
N VAL A 265 0.52 -15.75 2.65
CA VAL A 265 -0.65 -15.51 3.52
C VAL A 265 -0.88 -16.71 4.45
N ALA A 266 -0.86 -17.93 3.91
CA ALA A 266 -1.04 -19.15 4.69
C ALA A 266 0.10 -19.36 5.71
N ALA A 267 1.33 -18.99 5.38
CA ALA A 267 2.46 -19.05 6.30
C ALA A 267 2.31 -18.03 7.44
N CYS A 268 1.90 -16.79 7.14
CA CYS A 268 1.60 -15.79 8.16
C CYS A 268 0.51 -16.25 9.14
N LEU A 269 -0.59 -16.83 8.64
CA LEU A 269 -1.67 -17.37 9.48
C LEU A 269 -1.16 -18.46 10.43
N ARG A 270 -0.37 -19.42 9.92
CA ARG A 270 0.25 -20.48 10.74
C ARG A 270 1.16 -19.90 11.82
N SER A 271 2.01 -18.91 11.48
CA SER A 271 2.90 -18.24 12.44
C SER A 271 2.13 -17.52 13.54
N LEU A 272 0.94 -16.98 13.23
CA LEU A 272 0.06 -16.31 14.19
C LEU A 272 -0.87 -17.27 14.93
N GLY A 273 -0.88 -18.57 14.61
CA GLY A 273 -1.78 -19.57 15.20
C GLY A 273 -3.25 -19.34 14.86
N CYS A 274 -3.52 -18.83 13.65
CA CYS A 274 -4.86 -18.60 13.09
C CYS A 274 -5.22 -19.66 12.03
#